data_AF-A0A920U4P5-F1
#
_entry.id   AF-A0A920U4P5-F1
#
_cell.length_a   1.000
_cell.length_b   1.000
_cell.length_c   1.000
_cell.angle_alpha   90.00
_cell.angle_beta   90.00
_cell.angle_gamma   90.00
#
_symmetry.space_group_name_H-M   'P 1'
#
loop_
_entity.id
_entity.type
_entity.pdbx_description
1 polymer ?
#
loop_
_entity_poly.entity_id
_entity_poly.type
_entity_poly.pdbx_seq_one_letter_code
_entity_poly.pdbx_strand_id
1 'polypeptide(L)'
;MTRRVHVGHPEFGQAIPCTCQETQDTHTRAAALRRYSNLGPLSRITFATTNQEGPQSDVPNHQMFTDGMAVAAQFAEEPSGWLVLTGPSASGKTHLAVAIANRCIERSQTTFFIVASDLLDHLRATYSPDSQVSYDELFEQVRNVSMLVLDDLSMTNATPWAQEKLFQVINHRYNNALPTVVTVRGPLQRLDDALRTRLEGADNTAKVVQLGNFNSRMIQGIGEVRAEMLQRMTFENFDTLGGAGASPQDQESLDRAKHTAEEFASNPEGWLLFNGPRGCGKTHLAVAISGERIKNGSQVFFAFVPTLLDHLRATFSPDSQVGYDELFEQINSVPLLVLDDLGAESSTAWAEEKLYQIIVHRHEARLPTVITTVSTIEELEDTKSRIASRLVDGLVVDWLPIIAPNYRDQRRRK
;
A
#
# COMPACT_ATOMS: atom_id res chain seq x y z
N MET A 1 -28.54 41.41 -26.06
CA MET A 1 -29.55 42.40 -26.52
C MET A 1 -29.17 43.76 -25.95
N THR A 2 -29.37 44.87 -26.68
CA THR A 2 -29.16 46.22 -26.13
C THR A 2 -30.48 46.76 -25.59
N ARG A 3 -30.50 47.21 -24.33
CA ARG A 3 -31.66 47.94 -23.78
C ARG A 3 -31.76 49.29 -24.49
N ARG A 4 -32.95 49.60 -25.03
CA ARG A 4 -33.24 50.94 -25.57
C ARG A 4 -33.51 51.89 -24.40
N VAL A 5 -32.45 52.43 -23.82
CA VAL A 5 -32.51 53.56 -22.88
C VAL A 5 -32.23 54.87 -23.63
N HIS A 6 -32.52 56.01 -23.01
CA HIS A 6 -32.25 57.32 -23.62
C HIS A 6 -30.75 57.67 -23.61
N VAL A 7 -30.32 58.49 -24.56
CA VAL A 7 -28.94 58.99 -24.67
C VAL A 7 -28.62 59.79 -23.41
N GLY A 8 -27.66 59.31 -22.61
CA GLY A 8 -27.29 59.87 -21.30
C GLY A 8 -27.49 58.90 -20.11
N HIS A 9 -28.17 57.77 -20.31
CA HIS A 9 -28.29 56.72 -19.29
C HIS A 9 -27.01 55.86 -19.22
N PRO A 10 -26.50 55.48 -18.03
CA PRO A 10 -25.25 54.72 -17.88
C PRO A 10 -25.22 53.37 -18.61
N GLU A 11 -26.39 52.79 -18.90
CA GLU A 11 -26.53 51.52 -19.66
C GLU A 11 -26.76 51.73 -21.18
N PHE A 12 -26.70 52.97 -21.70
CA PHE A 12 -26.92 53.26 -23.12
C PHE A 12 -25.80 52.65 -23.98
N GLY A 13 -26.17 51.73 -24.87
CA GLY A 13 -25.22 51.07 -25.78
C GLY A 13 -24.45 49.89 -25.17
N GLN A 14 -24.71 49.51 -23.92
CA GLN A 14 -24.09 48.32 -23.32
C GLN A 14 -24.75 47.04 -23.86
N ALA A 15 -23.92 46.09 -24.31
CA ALA A 15 -24.36 44.77 -24.72
C ALA A 15 -24.58 43.91 -23.47
N ILE A 16 -25.84 43.61 -23.15
CA ILE A 16 -26.18 42.71 -22.04
C ILE A 16 -26.35 41.29 -22.63
N PRO A 17 -25.62 40.29 -22.11
CA PRO A 17 -25.81 38.90 -22.51
C PRO A 17 -27.25 38.46 -22.22
N CYS A 18 -27.80 37.63 -23.08
CA CYS A 18 -29.11 37.03 -22.81
C CYS A 18 -28.95 35.95 -21.73
N THR A 19 -29.82 35.91 -20.72
CA THR A 19 -29.85 34.83 -19.70
C THR A 19 -29.91 33.43 -20.31
N CYS A 20 -30.52 33.29 -21.50
CA CYS A 20 -30.56 32.03 -22.24
C CYS A 20 -29.18 31.64 -22.83
N GLN A 21 -28.34 32.61 -23.19
CA GLN A 21 -26.98 32.40 -23.68
C GLN A 21 -26.03 32.03 -22.53
N GLU A 22 -26.19 32.60 -21.33
CA GLU A 22 -25.35 32.25 -20.16
C GLU A 22 -25.48 30.77 -19.75
N THR A 23 -26.69 30.21 -19.82
CA THR A 23 -26.94 28.77 -19.56
C THR A 23 -26.54 27.84 -20.71
N GLN A 24 -26.62 28.29 -21.98
CA GLN A 24 -26.18 27.49 -23.12
C GLN A 24 -24.65 27.51 -23.30
N ASP A 25 -24.00 28.64 -23.00
CA ASP A 25 -22.54 28.77 -23.05
C ASP A 25 -21.86 27.92 -21.98
N THR A 26 -22.39 27.86 -20.76
CA THR A 26 -21.77 27.09 -19.67
C THR A 26 -21.70 25.59 -19.97
N HIS A 27 -22.78 24.98 -20.46
CA HIS A 27 -22.77 23.57 -20.86
C HIS A 27 -21.90 23.30 -22.10
N THR A 28 -21.91 24.21 -23.08
CA THR A 28 -21.09 24.07 -24.30
C THR A 28 -19.60 24.23 -23.99
N ARG A 29 -19.25 25.14 -23.08
CA ARG A 29 -17.89 25.40 -22.61
C ARG A 29 -17.36 24.28 -21.72
N ALA A 30 -18.18 23.74 -20.83
CA ALA A 30 -17.83 22.55 -20.05
C ALA A 30 -17.59 21.33 -20.97
N ALA A 31 -18.42 21.14 -22.00
CA ALA A 31 -18.22 20.07 -22.98
C ALA A 31 -16.92 20.24 -23.80
N ALA A 32 -16.55 21.48 -24.15
CA ALA A 32 -15.27 21.77 -24.79
C ALA A 32 -14.09 21.47 -23.84
N LEU A 33 -14.13 21.96 -22.60
CA LEU A 33 -13.11 21.71 -21.58
C LEU A 33 -12.93 20.21 -21.28
N ARG A 34 -14.02 19.42 -21.27
CA ARG A 34 -13.95 17.95 -21.12
C ARG A 34 -13.18 17.26 -22.25
N ARG A 35 -13.18 17.81 -23.47
CA ARG A 35 -12.36 17.27 -24.58
C ARG A 35 -10.87 17.54 -24.36
N TYR A 36 -10.54 18.67 -23.72
CA TYR A 36 -9.16 19.06 -23.41
C TYR A 36 -8.62 18.46 -22.11
N SER A 37 -9.49 17.97 -21.22
CA SER A 37 -9.10 17.54 -19.88
C SER A 37 -8.51 16.14 -19.79
N ASN A 38 -8.41 15.42 -20.91
CA ASN A 38 -7.86 14.07 -20.99
C ASN A 38 -8.50 13.04 -20.02
N LEU A 39 -9.78 13.27 -19.65
CA LEU A 39 -10.54 12.38 -18.75
C LEU A 39 -11.10 11.14 -19.44
N GLY A 40 -11.32 11.20 -20.76
CA GLY A 40 -11.84 10.08 -21.55
C GLY A 40 -13.07 9.39 -20.91
N PRO A 41 -13.05 8.06 -20.70
CA PRO A 41 -14.15 7.31 -20.07
C PRO A 41 -14.48 7.70 -18.61
N LEU A 42 -13.57 8.39 -17.92
CA LEU A 42 -13.70 8.80 -16.51
C LEU A 42 -14.59 10.04 -16.33
N SER A 43 -15.00 10.68 -17.43
CA SER A 43 -15.91 11.84 -17.43
C SER A 43 -17.27 11.61 -16.75
N ARG A 44 -17.66 10.35 -16.52
CA ARG A 44 -18.89 9.97 -15.80
C ARG A 44 -18.80 10.06 -14.27
N ILE A 45 -17.59 10.15 -13.72
CA ILE A 45 -17.36 10.09 -12.26
C ILE A 45 -17.51 11.49 -11.67
N THR A 46 -18.47 11.68 -10.78
CA THR A 46 -18.73 12.94 -10.06
C THR A 46 -18.91 12.67 -8.57
N PHE A 47 -18.80 13.71 -7.73
CA PHE A 47 -19.11 13.59 -6.30
C PHE A 47 -20.51 13.01 -6.03
N ALA A 48 -21.50 13.30 -6.91
CA ALA A 48 -22.86 12.78 -6.78
C ALA A 48 -22.99 11.27 -7.06
N THR A 49 -22.09 10.72 -7.88
CA THR A 49 -22.06 9.28 -8.22
C THR A 49 -21.14 8.47 -7.31
N THR A 50 -20.32 9.14 -6.49
CA THR A 50 -19.38 8.50 -5.56
C THR A 50 -20.13 7.96 -4.35
N ASN A 51 -19.90 6.69 -4.01
CA ASN A 51 -20.40 6.14 -2.74
C ASN A 51 -19.70 6.83 -1.56
N GLN A 52 -20.46 7.40 -0.64
CA GLN A 52 -19.92 8.12 0.52
C GLN A 52 -19.18 7.20 1.49
N GLU A 53 -19.55 5.92 1.55
CA GLU A 53 -18.87 4.92 2.39
C GLU A 53 -17.53 4.45 1.79
N GLY A 54 -17.24 4.85 0.55
CA GLY A 54 -16.03 4.46 -0.15
C GLY A 54 -16.04 3.01 -0.65
N PRO A 55 -14.89 2.54 -1.17
CA PRO A 55 -14.72 1.18 -1.73
C PRO A 55 -14.26 0.13 -0.71
N GLN A 56 -13.91 0.56 0.51
CA GLN A 56 -13.52 -0.33 1.60
C GLN A 56 -14.74 -0.65 2.47
N SER A 57 -14.69 -1.72 3.27
CA SER A 57 -15.85 -2.24 4.02
C SER A 57 -15.70 -2.11 5.53
N ASP A 58 -14.56 -1.59 5.99
CA ASP A 58 -14.21 -1.44 7.39
C ASP A 58 -14.48 -0.02 7.87
N VAL A 59 -15.06 0.07 9.08
CA VAL A 59 -15.54 1.33 9.67
C VAL A 59 -14.46 2.41 9.77
N PRO A 60 -13.19 2.13 10.16
CA PRO A 60 -12.15 3.15 10.19
C PRO A 60 -11.86 3.75 8.81
N ASN A 61 -11.78 2.92 7.77
CA ASN A 61 -11.54 3.41 6.41
C ASN A 61 -12.73 4.18 5.84
N HIS A 62 -13.98 3.82 6.19
CA HIS A 62 -15.16 4.60 5.79
C HIS A 62 -15.07 6.05 6.30
N GLN A 63 -14.67 6.23 7.57
CA GLN A 63 -14.53 7.57 8.14
C GLN A 63 -13.43 8.37 7.44
N MET A 64 -12.25 7.76 7.24
CA MET A 64 -11.14 8.41 6.53
C MET A 64 -11.52 8.80 5.09
N PHE A 65 -12.26 7.93 4.39
CA PHE A 65 -12.74 8.23 3.05
C PHE A 65 -13.77 9.36 3.05
N THR A 66 -14.72 9.35 4.00
CA THR A 66 -15.75 10.40 4.15
C THR A 66 -15.12 11.75 4.42
N ASP A 67 -14.19 11.83 5.37
CA ASP A 67 -13.45 13.05 5.71
C ASP A 67 -12.65 13.54 4.50
N GLY A 68 -11.98 12.63 3.81
CA GLY A 68 -11.22 12.94 2.61
C GLY A 68 -12.08 13.42 1.44
N MET A 69 -13.27 12.86 1.27
CA MET A 69 -14.26 13.31 0.29
C MET A 69 -14.76 14.72 0.60
N ALA A 70 -14.98 15.06 1.88
CA ALA A 70 -15.37 16.41 2.28
C ALA A 70 -14.27 17.43 1.95
N VAL A 71 -13.00 17.09 2.22
CA VAL A 71 -11.85 17.93 1.86
C VAL A 71 -11.72 18.07 0.34
N ALA A 72 -11.88 16.98 -0.40
CA ALA A 72 -11.83 16.98 -1.86
C ALA A 72 -12.93 17.86 -2.47
N ALA A 73 -14.16 17.78 -1.94
CA ALA A 73 -15.27 18.61 -2.36
C ALA A 73 -14.98 20.10 -2.09
N GLN A 74 -14.45 20.44 -0.91
CA GLN A 74 -14.06 21.81 -0.58
C GLN A 74 -12.98 22.35 -1.54
N PHE A 75 -11.93 21.56 -1.79
CA PHE A 75 -10.87 21.93 -2.73
C PHE A 75 -11.42 22.14 -4.15
N ALA A 76 -12.38 21.34 -4.58
CA ALA A 76 -12.97 21.46 -5.91
C ALA A 76 -13.83 22.74 -6.09
N GLU A 77 -14.38 23.29 -4.99
CA GLU A 77 -15.10 24.57 -5.04
C GLU A 77 -14.14 25.76 -5.14
N GLU A 78 -12.98 25.71 -4.49
CA GLU A 78 -11.99 26.78 -4.54
C GLU A 78 -10.58 26.20 -4.61
N PRO A 79 -10.13 25.78 -5.81
CA PRO A 79 -8.84 25.11 -5.95
C PRO A 79 -7.71 26.10 -5.72
N SER A 80 -7.09 25.99 -4.55
CA SER A 80 -5.94 26.78 -4.13
C SER A 80 -4.91 25.88 -3.46
N GLY A 81 -3.64 26.06 -3.81
CA GLY A 81 -2.58 25.21 -3.29
C GLY A 81 -2.68 23.77 -3.81
N TRP A 82 -2.18 22.83 -3.01
CA TRP A 82 -2.04 21.44 -3.41
C TRP A 82 -2.92 20.53 -2.55
N LEU A 83 -3.51 19.52 -3.18
CA LEU A 83 -4.21 18.44 -2.49
C LEU A 83 -3.54 17.11 -2.83
N VAL A 84 -3.03 16.42 -1.81
CA VAL A 84 -2.35 15.13 -1.98
C VAL A 84 -3.23 14.04 -1.39
N LEU A 85 -3.72 13.13 -2.24
CA LEU A 85 -4.51 11.98 -1.82
C LEU A 85 -3.61 10.74 -1.71
N THR A 86 -3.41 10.25 -0.49
CA THR A 86 -2.62 9.04 -0.20
C THR A 86 -3.48 7.92 0.36
N GLY A 87 -3.06 6.66 0.23
CA GLY A 87 -3.78 5.50 0.75
C GLY A 87 -3.44 4.20 0.03
N PRO A 88 -3.96 3.05 0.50
CA PRO A 88 -3.75 1.73 -0.10
C PRO A 88 -4.39 1.60 -1.49
N SER A 89 -4.07 0.52 -2.21
CA SER A 89 -4.70 0.23 -3.50
C SER A 89 -6.23 0.16 -3.35
N ALA A 90 -6.95 0.62 -4.38
CA ALA A 90 -8.41 0.66 -4.38
C ALA A 90 -9.07 1.46 -3.24
N SER A 91 -8.37 2.41 -2.62
CA SER A 91 -8.94 3.33 -1.60
C SER A 91 -9.78 4.49 -2.17
N GLY A 92 -9.97 4.54 -3.50
CA GLY A 92 -10.78 5.57 -4.16
C GLY A 92 -10.05 6.88 -4.49
N LYS A 93 -8.71 6.95 -4.36
CA LYS A 93 -7.88 8.12 -4.72
C LYS A 93 -8.18 8.67 -6.11
N THR A 94 -7.99 7.85 -7.15
CA THR A 94 -8.27 8.23 -8.55
C THR A 94 -9.70 8.68 -8.73
N HIS A 95 -10.65 8.02 -8.06
CA HIS A 95 -12.07 8.37 -8.15
C HIS A 95 -12.36 9.76 -7.60
N LEU A 96 -11.81 10.11 -6.43
CA LEU A 96 -11.92 11.46 -5.87
C LEU A 96 -11.16 12.49 -6.70
N ALA A 97 -9.97 12.17 -7.20
CA ALA A 97 -9.19 13.06 -8.06
C ALA A 97 -9.95 13.42 -9.35
N VAL A 98 -10.60 12.43 -9.97
CA VAL A 98 -11.48 12.64 -11.12
C VAL A 98 -12.73 13.43 -10.76
N ALA A 99 -13.34 13.17 -9.59
CA ALA A 99 -14.51 13.93 -9.13
C ALA A 99 -14.17 15.42 -8.94
N ILE A 100 -12.99 15.73 -8.39
CA ILE A 100 -12.45 17.10 -8.31
C ILE A 100 -12.31 17.68 -9.72
N ALA A 101 -11.68 16.95 -10.64
CA ALA A 101 -11.49 17.42 -12.01
C ALA A 101 -12.80 17.77 -12.71
N ASN A 102 -13.80 16.89 -12.63
CA ASN A 102 -15.10 17.14 -13.23
C ASN A 102 -15.80 18.35 -12.61
N ARG A 103 -15.70 18.54 -11.29
CA ARG A 103 -16.28 19.70 -10.61
C ARG A 103 -15.61 21.02 -11.02
N CYS A 104 -14.28 21.04 -11.16
CA CYS A 104 -13.56 22.20 -11.69
C CYS A 104 -13.97 22.53 -13.13
N ILE A 105 -14.15 21.52 -13.98
CA ILE A 105 -14.61 21.71 -15.37
C ILE A 105 -16.03 22.27 -15.43
N GLU A 106 -16.93 21.78 -14.58
CA GLU A 106 -18.30 22.32 -14.46
C GLU A 106 -18.29 23.81 -14.07
N ARG A 107 -17.31 24.22 -13.27
CA ARG A 107 -17.07 25.61 -12.90
C ARG A 107 -16.28 26.40 -13.95
N SER A 108 -16.18 25.88 -15.17
CA SER A 108 -15.47 26.49 -16.31
C SER A 108 -13.97 26.73 -16.06
N GLN A 109 -13.34 25.95 -15.18
CA GLN A 109 -11.89 25.99 -14.98
C GLN A 109 -11.17 25.00 -15.90
N THR A 110 -10.11 25.47 -16.54
CA THR A 110 -9.26 24.64 -17.40
C THR A 110 -8.51 23.63 -16.54
N THR A 111 -8.92 22.37 -16.68
CA THR A 111 -8.41 21.24 -15.89
C THR A 111 -7.78 20.22 -16.82
N PHE A 112 -6.64 19.67 -16.44
CA PHE A 112 -5.99 18.57 -17.15
C PHE A 112 -5.76 17.39 -16.21
N PHE A 113 -6.23 16.21 -16.62
CA PHE A 113 -6.01 14.95 -15.90
C PHE A 113 -5.00 14.09 -16.67
N ILE A 114 -3.99 13.58 -15.98
CA ILE A 114 -3.05 12.65 -16.59
C ILE A 114 -2.52 11.68 -15.55
N VAL A 115 -2.35 10.41 -15.93
CA VAL A 115 -1.64 9.42 -15.11
C VAL A 115 -0.14 9.65 -15.28
N ALA A 116 0.62 9.59 -14.19
CA ALA A 116 2.05 9.89 -14.21
C ALA A 116 2.84 8.99 -15.18
N SER A 117 2.48 7.70 -15.28
CA SER A 117 3.06 6.77 -16.26
C SER A 117 2.79 7.20 -17.69
N ASP A 118 1.55 7.59 -18.01
CA ASP A 118 1.14 8.00 -19.35
C ASP A 118 1.86 9.28 -19.77
N LEU A 119 2.01 10.25 -18.85
CA LEU A 119 2.82 11.45 -19.06
C LEU A 119 4.24 11.08 -19.47
N LEU A 120 4.87 10.17 -18.73
CA LEU A 120 6.25 9.75 -19.01
C LEU A 120 6.36 8.99 -20.33
N ASP A 121 5.42 8.12 -20.66
CA ASP A 121 5.41 7.41 -21.94
C ASP A 121 5.20 8.35 -23.13
N HIS A 122 4.33 9.35 -23.00
CA HIS A 122 4.17 10.40 -24.01
C HIS A 122 5.46 11.22 -24.19
N LEU A 123 6.10 11.62 -23.08
CA LEU A 123 7.38 12.33 -23.12
C LEU A 123 8.51 11.49 -23.71
N ARG A 124 8.47 10.16 -23.55
CA ARG A 124 9.46 9.24 -24.11
C ARG A 124 9.25 9.02 -25.61
N ALA A 125 8.00 8.93 -26.05
CA ALA A 125 7.65 8.75 -27.46
C ALA A 125 8.09 9.92 -28.35
N THR A 126 8.07 11.15 -27.82
CA THR A 126 8.51 12.36 -28.53
C THR A 126 10.03 12.49 -28.69
N TYR A 127 10.82 11.69 -27.98
CA TYR A 127 12.28 11.58 -28.20
C TYR A 127 12.67 10.62 -29.34
N SER A 128 11.70 9.96 -29.98
CA SER A 128 12.00 9.13 -31.16
C SER A 128 12.30 10.01 -32.38
N PRO A 129 13.36 9.70 -33.16
CA PRO A 129 13.88 10.56 -34.23
C PRO A 129 12.89 10.85 -35.38
N ASP A 130 11.74 10.17 -35.42
CA ASP A 130 10.72 10.28 -36.47
C ASP A 130 9.47 11.11 -36.08
N SER A 131 9.40 11.69 -34.88
CA SER A 131 8.19 12.42 -34.45
C SER A 131 8.19 13.90 -34.87
N GLN A 132 7.15 14.33 -35.60
CA GLN A 132 6.90 15.73 -36.01
C GLN A 132 6.17 16.55 -34.93
N VAL A 133 5.88 15.98 -33.77
CA VAL A 133 5.17 16.65 -32.67
C VAL A 133 6.20 17.25 -31.72
N SER A 134 6.12 18.56 -31.50
CA SER A 134 6.97 19.28 -30.56
C SER A 134 6.84 18.67 -29.16
N TYR A 135 7.92 18.04 -28.71
CA TYR A 135 8.16 17.56 -27.35
C TYR A 135 7.69 18.55 -26.26
N ASP A 136 7.69 19.85 -26.57
CA ASP A 136 7.43 20.92 -25.61
C ASP A 136 5.93 21.14 -25.31
N GLU A 137 4.99 20.81 -26.20
CA GLU A 137 3.60 21.27 -26.04
C GLU A 137 2.88 20.60 -24.86
N LEU A 138 2.92 19.27 -24.76
CA LEU A 138 2.29 18.55 -23.64
C LEU A 138 2.98 18.86 -22.31
N PHE A 139 4.32 18.93 -22.33
CA PHE A 139 5.09 19.22 -21.13
C PHE A 139 4.78 20.62 -20.59
N GLU A 140 4.75 21.64 -21.46
CA GLU A 140 4.37 23.00 -21.09
C GLU A 140 2.88 23.11 -20.73
N GLN A 141 2.01 22.33 -21.37
CA GLN A 141 0.59 22.25 -20.97
C GLN A 141 0.45 21.75 -19.53
N VAL A 142 1.12 20.66 -19.16
CA VAL A 142 1.08 20.10 -17.80
C VAL A 142 1.71 21.07 -16.79
N ARG A 143 2.78 21.77 -17.16
CA ARG A 143 3.43 22.78 -16.29
C ARG A 143 2.55 24.00 -16.04
N ASN A 144 1.78 24.46 -17.03
CA ASN A 144 1.12 25.77 -16.97
C ASN A 144 -0.41 25.71 -16.89
N VAL A 145 -1.04 24.53 -16.99
CA VAL A 145 -2.50 24.42 -16.87
C VAL A 145 -2.99 24.94 -15.51
N SER A 146 -4.14 25.63 -15.52
CA SER A 146 -4.72 26.26 -14.34
C SER A 146 -5.00 25.27 -13.20
N MET A 147 -5.48 24.07 -13.53
CA MET A 147 -5.64 22.98 -12.57
C MET A 147 -5.10 21.68 -13.16
N LEU A 148 -4.15 21.05 -12.48
CA LEU A 148 -3.59 19.74 -12.85
C LEU A 148 -4.04 18.68 -11.87
N VAL A 149 -4.51 17.55 -12.40
CA VAL A 149 -4.63 16.29 -11.65
C VAL A 149 -3.59 15.33 -12.19
N LEU A 150 -2.61 15.00 -11.34
CA LEU A 150 -1.57 14.02 -11.62
C LEU A 150 -1.88 12.74 -10.83
N ASP A 151 -2.35 11.72 -11.53
CA ASP A 151 -2.81 10.47 -10.93
C ASP A 151 -1.69 9.40 -10.89
N ASP A 152 -1.75 8.56 -9.87
CA ASP A 152 -0.87 7.42 -9.59
C ASP A 152 0.62 7.76 -9.63
N LEU A 153 1.02 8.75 -8.83
CA LEU A 153 2.43 9.07 -8.62
C LEU A 153 3.08 7.96 -7.79
N SER A 154 3.78 7.04 -8.47
CA SER A 154 4.63 6.02 -7.86
C SER A 154 6.07 6.17 -8.34
N MET A 155 7.04 6.08 -7.44
CA MET A 155 8.47 6.18 -7.77
C MET A 155 9.23 4.85 -7.66
N THR A 156 8.59 3.77 -7.21
CA THR A 156 9.25 2.48 -7.10
C THR A 156 9.63 1.98 -8.50
N ASN A 157 10.93 1.86 -8.77
CA ASN A 157 11.52 1.51 -10.07
C ASN A 157 11.41 2.57 -11.18
N ALA A 158 11.11 3.84 -10.85
CA ALA A 158 11.20 4.92 -11.83
C ALA A 158 12.65 5.11 -12.29
N THR A 159 12.86 5.24 -13.61
CA THR A 159 14.19 5.54 -14.16
C THR A 159 14.66 6.92 -13.68
N PRO A 160 15.99 7.18 -13.59
CA PRO A 160 16.49 8.50 -13.23
C PRO A 160 15.91 9.64 -14.09
N TRP A 161 15.69 9.36 -15.38
CA TRP A 161 15.02 10.29 -16.29
C TRP A 161 13.56 10.57 -15.90
N ALA A 162 12.80 9.54 -15.54
CA ALA A 162 11.41 9.71 -15.12
C ALA A 162 11.31 10.55 -13.83
N GLN A 163 12.21 10.29 -12.87
CA GLN A 163 12.32 11.07 -11.64
C GLN A 163 12.62 12.54 -11.94
N GLU A 164 13.59 12.80 -12.82
CA GLU A 164 13.96 14.15 -13.23
C GLU A 164 12.77 14.90 -13.88
N LYS A 165 12.05 14.27 -14.81
CA LYS A 165 10.91 14.91 -15.50
C LYS A 165 9.74 15.20 -14.56
N LEU A 166 9.39 14.26 -13.69
CA LEU A 166 8.35 14.47 -12.68
C LEU A 166 8.74 15.58 -11.72
N PHE A 167 10.00 15.62 -11.28
CA PHE A 167 10.53 16.70 -10.46
C PHE A 167 10.43 18.06 -11.13
N GLN A 168 10.76 18.17 -12.43
CA GLN A 168 10.62 19.43 -13.18
C GLN A 168 9.19 19.97 -13.19
N VAL A 169 8.19 19.09 -13.43
CA VAL A 169 6.77 19.48 -13.39
C VAL A 169 6.36 19.90 -11.98
N ILE A 170 6.65 19.07 -10.98
CA ILE A 170 6.24 19.31 -9.59
C ILE A 170 6.87 20.58 -9.05
N ASN A 171 8.18 20.76 -9.25
CA ASN A 171 8.91 21.93 -8.78
C ASN A 171 8.44 23.23 -9.46
N HIS A 172 8.17 23.20 -10.77
CA HIS A 172 7.63 24.37 -11.48
C HIS A 172 6.27 24.79 -10.92
N ARG A 173 5.35 23.83 -10.76
CA ARG A 173 4.00 24.12 -10.25
C ARG A 173 4.03 24.54 -8.79
N TYR A 174 4.94 23.98 -7.99
CA TYR A 174 5.14 24.35 -6.58
C TYR A 174 5.58 25.81 -6.47
N ASN A 175 6.62 26.20 -7.21
CA ASN A 175 7.17 27.55 -7.19
C ASN A 175 6.17 28.61 -7.70
N ASN A 176 5.28 28.23 -8.61
CA ASN A 176 4.24 29.12 -9.13
C ASN A 176 2.89 29.01 -8.37
N ALA A 177 2.84 28.23 -7.29
CA ALA A 177 1.64 27.99 -6.48
C ALA A 177 0.40 27.58 -7.31
N LEU A 178 0.62 26.84 -8.40
CA LEU A 178 -0.47 26.43 -9.29
C LEU A 178 -1.30 25.30 -8.67
N PRO A 179 -2.65 25.39 -8.68
CA PRO A 179 -3.51 24.36 -8.13
C PRO A 179 -3.23 22.98 -8.70
N THR A 180 -2.93 22.02 -7.82
CA THR A 180 -2.50 20.68 -8.22
C THR A 180 -3.07 19.62 -7.28
N VAL A 181 -3.73 18.62 -7.84
CA VAL A 181 -4.13 17.40 -7.13
C VAL A 181 -3.15 16.30 -7.51
N VAL A 182 -2.56 15.64 -6.53
CA VAL A 182 -1.67 14.50 -6.74
C VAL A 182 -2.22 13.30 -6.00
N THR A 183 -2.32 12.15 -6.67
CA THR A 183 -2.60 10.90 -5.97
C THR A 183 -1.31 10.10 -5.81
N VAL A 184 -1.07 9.58 -4.61
CA VAL A 184 0.12 8.79 -4.28
C VAL A 184 -0.33 7.44 -3.74
N ARG A 185 0.29 6.38 -4.23
CA ARG A 185 0.05 5.02 -3.72
C ARG A 185 0.96 4.77 -2.52
N GLY A 186 0.38 4.44 -1.37
CA GLY A 186 1.16 4.21 -0.16
C GLY A 186 1.64 5.50 0.54
N PRO A 187 2.43 5.36 1.61
CA PRO A 187 2.91 6.49 2.43
C PRO A 187 3.86 7.41 1.65
N LEU A 188 3.77 8.72 1.89
CA LEU A 188 4.61 9.74 1.23
C LEU A 188 6.10 9.58 1.53
N GLN A 189 6.45 8.92 2.63
CA GLN A 189 7.82 8.64 3.03
C GLN A 189 8.59 7.79 2.01
N ARG A 190 7.89 7.11 1.09
CA ARG A 190 8.49 6.34 -0.01
C ARG A 190 8.94 7.20 -1.19
N LEU A 191 8.44 8.42 -1.29
CA LEU A 191 8.87 9.34 -2.33
C LEU A 191 10.27 9.85 -2.00
N ASP A 192 11.04 10.14 -3.04
CA ASP A 192 12.33 10.81 -2.89
C ASP A 192 12.18 12.11 -2.10
N ASP A 193 13.20 12.46 -1.31
CA ASP A 193 13.22 13.61 -0.41
C ASP A 193 12.86 14.91 -1.15
N ALA A 194 13.32 15.04 -2.40
CA ALA A 194 13.05 16.20 -3.21
C ALA A 194 11.56 16.37 -3.50
N LEU A 195 10.81 15.29 -3.73
CA LEU A 195 9.36 15.35 -4.00
C LEU A 195 8.53 15.38 -2.72
N ARG A 196 8.89 14.55 -1.74
CA ARG A 196 8.21 14.44 -0.45
C ARG A 196 8.06 15.81 0.20
N THR A 197 9.14 16.58 0.28
CA THR A 197 9.16 17.90 0.91
C THR A 197 8.19 18.91 0.28
N ARG A 198 7.95 18.83 -1.05
CA ARG A 198 6.96 19.70 -1.73
C ARG A 198 5.53 19.21 -1.52
N LEU A 199 5.33 17.90 -1.50
CA LEU A 199 4.01 17.28 -1.37
C LEU A 199 3.49 17.28 0.07
N GLU A 200 4.36 17.20 1.07
CA GLU A 200 4.01 17.35 2.49
C GLU A 200 3.72 18.82 2.84
N GLY A 201 4.18 19.76 2.02
CA GLY A 201 3.82 21.17 2.14
C GLY A 201 4.35 21.80 3.41
N ALA A 202 5.68 21.86 3.57
CA ALA A 202 6.35 22.46 4.73
C ALA A 202 5.85 23.88 5.09
N ASP A 203 5.28 24.60 4.10
CA ASP A 203 4.77 25.97 4.22
C ASP A 203 3.23 26.07 4.19
N ASN A 204 2.51 24.99 4.53
CA ASN A 204 1.03 24.92 4.46
C ASN A 204 0.47 25.07 3.03
N THR A 205 1.33 24.81 2.02
CA THR A 205 1.04 24.89 0.59
C THR A 205 0.33 23.65 0.04
N ALA A 206 0.47 22.52 0.74
CA ALA A 206 -0.15 21.25 0.40
C ALA A 206 -0.95 20.68 1.57
N LYS A 207 -2.15 20.16 1.29
CA LYS A 207 -2.98 19.42 2.23
C LYS A 207 -2.90 17.94 1.89
N VAL A 208 -2.35 17.15 2.79
CA VAL A 208 -2.28 15.69 2.64
C VAL A 208 -3.52 15.04 3.28
N VAL A 209 -4.18 14.17 2.53
CA VAL A 209 -5.38 13.44 2.95
C VAL A 209 -5.14 11.95 2.73
N GLN A 210 -5.23 11.18 3.81
CA GLN A 210 -5.13 9.72 3.77
C GLN A 210 -6.53 9.10 3.65
N LEU A 211 -6.79 8.35 2.59
CA LEU A 211 -8.09 7.76 2.25
C LEU A 211 -8.23 6.30 2.70
N GLY A 212 -7.53 5.91 3.77
CA GLY A 212 -7.56 4.56 4.32
C GLY A 212 -6.23 4.13 4.90
N ASN A 213 -6.26 3.13 5.78
CA ASN A 213 -5.08 2.57 6.42
C ASN A 213 -4.33 1.65 5.47
N PHE A 214 -3.01 1.84 5.36
CA PHE A 214 -2.12 1.01 4.55
C PHE A 214 -2.13 -0.48 4.95
N ASN A 215 -2.65 -0.80 6.14
CA ASN A 215 -2.63 -2.14 6.76
C ASN A 215 -3.99 -2.85 6.81
N SER A 216 -5.03 -2.35 6.12
CA SER A 216 -6.42 -2.78 6.38
C SER A 216 -6.94 -3.95 5.55
N ARG A 217 -6.25 -4.39 4.50
CA ARG A 217 -6.62 -5.60 3.76
C ARG A 217 -5.40 -6.51 3.69
N MET A 218 -5.36 -7.55 4.53
CA MET A 218 -4.64 -8.76 4.12
C MET A 218 -5.15 -9.10 2.72
N ILE A 219 -4.23 -9.28 1.79
CA ILE A 219 -4.54 -9.74 0.45
C ILE A 219 -5.34 -11.03 0.64
N GLN A 220 -6.57 -11.12 0.13
CA GLN A 220 -7.41 -12.31 0.27
C GLN A 220 -6.58 -13.57 -0.04
N GLY A 221 -6.35 -14.40 0.98
CA GLY A 221 -5.61 -15.66 0.89
C GLY A 221 -4.13 -15.66 1.30
N ILE A 222 -3.48 -14.51 1.52
CA ILE A 222 -2.08 -14.41 1.97
C ILE A 222 -2.01 -13.65 3.30
N GLY A 223 -1.28 -14.19 4.28
CA GLY A 223 -1.18 -13.59 5.61
C GLY A 223 -2.29 -14.03 6.56
N GLU A 224 -3.38 -14.61 6.06
CA GLU A 224 -4.45 -15.15 6.88
C GLU A 224 -4.10 -16.55 7.41
N VAL A 225 -4.47 -16.81 8.67
CA VAL A 225 -4.47 -18.17 9.21
C VAL A 225 -5.74 -18.87 8.76
N ARG A 226 -5.62 -20.01 8.08
CA ARG A 226 -6.77 -20.79 7.61
C ARG A 226 -7.67 -21.21 8.77
N ALA A 227 -8.99 -21.10 8.60
CA ALA A 227 -9.97 -21.42 9.64
C ALA A 227 -9.84 -22.87 10.15
N GLU A 228 -9.53 -23.84 9.29
CA GLU A 228 -9.34 -25.23 9.73
C GLU A 228 -8.10 -25.40 10.59
N MET A 229 -7.06 -24.59 10.38
CA MET A 229 -5.85 -24.60 11.21
C MET A 229 -6.16 -23.99 12.58
N LEU A 230 -6.85 -22.84 12.62
CA LEU A 230 -7.26 -22.18 13.87
C LEU A 230 -8.14 -23.07 14.77
N GLN A 231 -9.02 -23.88 14.17
CA GLN A 231 -9.88 -24.80 14.92
C GLN A 231 -9.11 -25.99 15.51
N ARG A 232 -8.06 -26.46 14.84
CA ARG A 232 -7.36 -27.71 15.20
C ARG A 232 -6.09 -27.46 16.02
N MET A 233 -5.33 -26.42 15.69
CA MET A 233 -4.00 -26.16 16.23
C MET A 233 -4.07 -25.11 17.35
N THR A 234 -4.71 -25.47 18.46
CA THR A 234 -4.83 -24.63 19.67
C THR A 234 -3.88 -25.11 20.76
N PHE A 235 -3.59 -24.26 21.76
CA PHE A 235 -2.79 -24.68 22.92
C PHE A 235 -3.42 -25.85 23.69
N GLU A 236 -4.75 -25.89 23.78
CA GLU A 236 -5.52 -26.99 24.39
C GLU A 236 -5.31 -28.32 23.66
N ASN A 237 -5.24 -28.28 22.32
CA ASN A 237 -5.05 -29.46 21.48
C ASN A 237 -3.57 -29.84 21.29
N PHE A 238 -2.63 -29.11 21.89
CA PHE A 238 -1.20 -29.43 21.82
C PHE A 238 -0.86 -30.48 22.87
N ASP A 239 -0.46 -31.67 22.41
CA ASP A 239 -0.08 -32.79 23.26
C ASP A 239 1.37 -32.66 23.73
N THR A 240 1.59 -32.39 25.01
CA THR A 240 2.95 -32.29 25.58
C THR A 240 3.58 -33.65 25.89
N LEU A 241 2.80 -34.74 25.83
CA LEU A 241 3.33 -36.09 26.04
C LEU A 241 4.14 -36.61 24.84
N GLY A 242 4.02 -35.95 23.67
CA GLY A 242 4.76 -36.27 22.47
C GLY A 242 4.25 -37.52 21.73
N GLY A 243 4.90 -37.86 20.62
CA GLY A 243 4.61 -39.09 19.88
C GLY A 243 4.98 -40.37 20.66
N ALA A 244 4.47 -41.53 20.23
CA ALA A 244 4.83 -42.82 20.80
C ALA A 244 6.35 -43.04 20.77
N GLY A 245 6.97 -43.13 21.95
CA GLY A 245 8.42 -43.22 22.12
C GLY A 245 9.10 -41.92 22.59
N ALA A 246 8.34 -40.86 22.88
CA ALA A 246 8.86 -39.66 23.51
C ALA A 246 9.47 -39.97 24.88
N SER A 247 10.71 -39.53 25.08
CA SER A 247 11.42 -39.57 26.36
C SER A 247 10.94 -38.45 27.29
N PRO A 248 11.24 -38.51 28.60
CA PRO A 248 10.96 -37.40 29.51
C PRO A 248 11.58 -36.06 29.05
N GLN A 249 12.74 -36.11 28.39
CA GLN A 249 13.41 -34.93 27.85
C GLN A 249 12.65 -34.34 26.64
N ASP A 250 12.05 -35.19 25.81
CA ASP A 250 11.19 -34.75 24.70
C ASP A 250 9.94 -34.05 25.24
N GLN A 251 9.31 -34.63 26.27
CA GLN A 251 8.13 -34.06 26.93
C GLN A 251 8.45 -32.72 27.59
N GLU A 252 9.58 -32.61 28.28
CA GLU A 252 10.06 -31.35 28.86
C GLU A 252 10.28 -30.28 27.77
N SER A 253 10.86 -30.66 26.63
CA SER A 253 11.04 -29.73 25.50
C SER A 253 9.71 -29.24 24.92
N LEU A 254 8.71 -30.12 24.83
CA LEU A 254 7.36 -29.78 24.34
C LEU A 254 6.60 -28.91 25.34
N ASP A 255 6.70 -29.22 26.63
CA ASP A 255 6.06 -28.47 27.70
C ASP A 255 6.64 -27.05 27.80
N ARG A 256 7.97 -26.93 27.78
CA ARG A 256 8.65 -25.63 27.71
C ARG A 256 8.24 -24.84 26.47
N ALA A 257 8.23 -25.47 25.30
CA ALA A 257 7.85 -24.80 24.06
C ALA A 257 6.40 -24.31 24.09
N LYS A 258 5.48 -25.10 24.65
CA LYS A 258 4.08 -24.70 24.84
C LYS A 258 3.96 -23.53 25.83
N HIS A 259 4.61 -23.63 26.99
CA HIS A 259 4.52 -22.60 28.03
C HIS A 259 5.03 -21.25 27.53
N THR A 260 6.22 -21.20 26.91
CA THR A 260 6.76 -19.96 26.34
C THR A 260 5.89 -19.42 25.20
N ALA A 261 5.26 -20.30 24.41
CA ALA A 261 4.32 -19.87 23.38
C ALA A 261 3.04 -19.23 23.97
N GLU A 262 2.51 -19.75 25.07
CA GLU A 262 1.36 -19.15 25.79
C GLU A 262 1.70 -17.79 26.39
N GLU A 263 2.90 -17.65 26.97
CA GLU A 263 3.41 -16.38 27.49
C GLU A 263 3.55 -15.33 26.38
N PHE A 264 4.20 -15.70 25.26
CA PHE A 264 4.36 -14.81 24.12
C PHE A 264 3.02 -14.44 23.46
N ALA A 265 2.07 -15.37 23.38
CA ALA A 265 0.73 -15.06 22.87
C ALA A 265 0.01 -14.01 23.73
N SER A 266 0.22 -14.06 25.05
CA SER A 266 -0.35 -13.08 25.99
C SER A 266 0.31 -11.71 25.85
N ASN A 267 1.65 -11.67 25.80
CA ASN A 267 2.43 -10.44 25.64
C ASN A 267 3.57 -10.62 24.63
N PRO A 268 3.31 -10.42 23.32
CA PRO A 268 4.30 -10.67 22.29
C PRO A 268 5.37 -9.58 22.32
N GLU A 269 6.56 -9.94 22.74
CA GLU A 269 7.75 -9.09 22.76
C GLU A 269 8.93 -9.89 22.21
N GLY A 270 9.78 -9.23 21.41
CA GLY A 270 10.92 -9.92 20.80
C GLY A 270 10.48 -11.00 19.81
N TRP A 271 11.34 -11.99 19.60
CA TRP A 271 11.16 -13.01 18.59
C TRP A 271 11.15 -14.40 19.23
N LEU A 272 10.28 -15.29 18.74
CA LEU A 272 10.32 -16.71 19.07
C LEU A 272 10.80 -17.51 17.87
N LEU A 273 11.82 -18.34 18.09
CA LEU A 273 12.30 -19.30 17.09
C LEU A 273 12.06 -20.72 17.56
N PHE A 274 11.14 -21.42 16.90
CA PHE A 274 10.97 -22.86 17.07
C PHE A 274 11.86 -23.60 16.07
N ASN A 275 12.77 -24.42 16.55
CA ASN A 275 13.63 -25.25 15.72
C ASN A 275 13.54 -26.73 16.11
N GLY A 276 13.73 -27.64 15.15
CA GLY A 276 13.67 -29.08 15.40
C GLY A 276 13.19 -29.90 14.20
N PRO A 277 13.05 -31.23 14.33
CA PRO A 277 12.71 -32.10 13.21
C PRO A 277 11.29 -31.86 12.68
N ARG A 278 11.00 -32.33 11.46
CA ARG A 278 9.66 -32.19 10.86
C ARG A 278 8.63 -32.95 11.69
N GLY A 279 7.47 -32.32 11.90
CA GLY A 279 6.35 -32.96 12.59
C GLY A 279 6.46 -33.04 14.11
N CYS A 280 7.32 -32.24 14.75
CA CYS A 280 7.39 -32.10 16.21
C CYS A 280 6.44 -31.03 16.80
N GLY A 281 5.64 -30.35 15.97
CA GLY A 281 4.60 -29.42 16.43
C GLY A 281 4.90 -27.92 16.34
N LYS A 282 6.03 -27.51 15.74
CA LYS A 282 6.38 -26.08 15.55
C LYS A 282 5.27 -25.24 14.92
N THR A 283 4.77 -25.65 13.75
CA THR A 283 3.66 -24.98 13.06
C THR A 283 2.39 -24.94 13.92
N HIS A 284 2.14 -25.97 14.74
CA HIS A 284 0.98 -25.99 15.63
C HIS A 284 1.08 -24.88 16.67
N LEU A 285 2.24 -24.74 17.33
CA LEU A 285 2.46 -23.67 18.31
C LEU A 285 2.38 -22.29 17.66
N ALA A 286 2.98 -22.11 16.48
CA ALA A 286 2.91 -20.85 15.74
C ALA A 286 1.46 -20.45 15.37
N VAL A 287 0.64 -21.42 14.99
CA VAL A 287 -0.80 -21.21 14.72
C VAL A 287 -1.58 -20.95 16.00
N ALA A 288 -1.26 -21.64 17.10
CA ALA A 288 -1.91 -21.43 18.39
C ALA A 288 -1.68 -20.01 18.91
N ILE A 289 -0.44 -19.50 18.82
CA ILE A 289 -0.09 -18.10 19.11
C ILE A 289 -0.94 -17.17 18.24
N SER A 290 -0.97 -17.43 16.93
CA SER A 290 -1.72 -16.61 15.97
C SER A 290 -3.21 -16.55 16.32
N GLY A 291 -3.81 -17.70 16.62
CA GLY A 291 -5.23 -17.79 16.97
C GLY A 291 -5.58 -17.03 18.24
N GLU A 292 -4.73 -17.09 19.27
CA GLU A 292 -4.96 -16.35 20.51
C GLU A 292 -4.85 -14.84 20.31
N ARG A 293 -3.87 -14.38 19.53
CA ARG A 293 -3.74 -12.95 19.16
C ARG A 293 -4.92 -12.46 18.33
N ILE A 294 -5.41 -13.25 17.38
CA ILE A 294 -6.58 -12.93 16.57
C ILE A 294 -7.83 -12.80 17.44
N LYS A 295 -8.05 -13.73 18.39
CA LYS A 295 -9.18 -13.65 19.35
C LYS A 295 -9.12 -12.36 20.18
N ASN A 296 -7.92 -11.91 20.53
CA ASN A 296 -7.67 -10.68 21.26
C ASN A 296 -7.69 -9.41 20.36
N GLY A 297 -8.15 -9.53 19.10
CA GLY A 297 -8.32 -8.41 18.18
C GLY A 297 -7.02 -7.88 17.56
N SER A 298 -5.90 -8.58 17.72
CA SER A 298 -4.63 -8.20 17.08
C SER A 298 -4.57 -8.70 15.64
N GLN A 299 -3.94 -7.90 14.77
CA GLN A 299 -3.61 -8.32 13.41
C GLN A 299 -2.39 -9.27 13.43
N VAL A 300 -2.50 -10.39 12.74
CA VAL A 300 -1.44 -11.40 12.62
C VAL A 300 -1.24 -11.75 11.16
N PHE A 301 -0.01 -11.63 10.65
CA PHE A 301 0.33 -12.10 9.31
C PHE A 301 0.99 -13.47 9.41
N PHE A 302 0.31 -14.50 8.97
CA PHE A 302 0.83 -15.87 8.92
C PHE A 302 1.19 -16.25 7.49
N ALA A 303 2.42 -16.71 7.28
CA ALA A 303 2.84 -17.18 5.98
C ALA A 303 3.79 -18.38 6.04
N PHE A 304 3.52 -19.36 5.18
CA PHE A 304 4.52 -20.35 4.80
C PHE A 304 5.55 -19.68 3.90
N VAL A 305 6.83 -19.73 4.28
CA VAL A 305 7.91 -19.01 3.59
C VAL A 305 7.98 -19.32 2.08
N PRO A 306 7.91 -20.58 1.61
CA PRO A 306 7.91 -20.87 0.18
C PRO A 306 6.74 -20.21 -0.57
N THR A 307 5.53 -20.28 0.00
CA THR A 307 4.33 -19.66 -0.59
C THR A 307 4.42 -18.14 -0.59
N LEU A 308 4.96 -17.54 0.48
CA LEU A 308 5.21 -16.11 0.56
C LEU A 308 6.12 -15.64 -0.59
N LEU A 309 7.23 -16.34 -0.82
CA LEU A 309 8.18 -16.01 -1.86
C LEU A 309 7.59 -16.16 -3.28
N ASP A 310 6.76 -17.18 -3.51
CA ASP A 310 6.06 -17.33 -4.78
C ASP A 310 5.07 -16.18 -5.03
N HIS A 311 4.36 -15.73 -4.00
CA HIS A 311 3.49 -14.57 -4.09
C HIS A 311 4.26 -13.27 -4.33
N LEU A 312 5.34 -13.02 -3.57
CA LEU A 312 6.21 -11.87 -3.79
C LEU A 312 6.76 -11.87 -5.23
N ARG A 313 7.11 -13.03 -5.79
CA ARG A 313 7.55 -13.14 -7.18
C ARG A 313 6.43 -12.81 -8.18
N ALA A 314 5.20 -13.27 -7.92
CA ALA A 314 4.04 -13.00 -8.77
C ALA A 314 3.65 -11.52 -8.80
N THR A 315 3.90 -10.77 -7.72
CA THR A 315 3.61 -9.32 -7.68
C THR A 315 4.47 -8.45 -8.61
N PHE A 316 5.54 -9.00 -9.20
CA PHE A 316 6.34 -8.31 -10.23
C PHE A 316 5.71 -8.40 -11.64
N SER A 317 4.64 -9.18 -11.83
CA SER A 317 3.94 -9.25 -13.11
C SER A 317 3.17 -7.95 -13.39
N PRO A 318 3.21 -7.42 -14.64
CA PRO A 318 2.49 -6.18 -15.02
C PRO A 318 0.98 -6.22 -14.75
N ASP A 319 0.39 -7.41 -14.76
CA ASP A 319 -1.05 -7.64 -14.54
C ASP A 319 -1.42 -7.86 -13.06
N SER A 320 -0.46 -7.76 -12.13
CA SER A 320 -0.73 -8.00 -10.71
C SER A 320 -1.62 -6.91 -10.12
N GLN A 321 -2.79 -7.31 -9.60
CA GLN A 321 -3.72 -6.41 -8.88
C GLN A 321 -3.15 -5.92 -7.55
N VAL A 322 -2.14 -6.61 -7.00
CA VAL A 322 -1.44 -6.23 -5.78
C VAL A 322 0.00 -5.85 -6.09
N GLY A 323 0.40 -4.64 -5.70
CA GLY A 323 1.78 -4.20 -5.82
C GLY A 323 2.67 -4.90 -4.79
N TYR A 324 3.85 -5.32 -5.22
CA TYR A 324 4.90 -5.89 -4.35
C TYR A 324 5.08 -5.07 -3.05
N ASP A 325 5.08 -3.74 -3.16
CA ASP A 325 5.30 -2.82 -2.05
C ASP A 325 4.19 -2.81 -0.99
N GLU A 326 2.97 -3.21 -1.35
CA GLU A 326 1.85 -3.29 -0.40
C GLU A 326 1.99 -4.54 0.46
N LEU A 327 2.26 -5.69 -0.18
CA LEU A 327 2.53 -6.95 0.52
C LEU A 327 3.75 -6.83 1.43
N PHE A 328 4.84 -6.24 0.91
CA PHE A 328 6.08 -6.09 1.66
C PHE A 328 5.91 -5.20 2.90
N GLU A 329 5.14 -4.12 2.80
CA GLU A 329 4.83 -3.23 3.94
C GLU A 329 3.96 -3.88 4.98
N GLN A 330 2.94 -4.64 4.55
CA GLN A 330 2.09 -5.38 5.47
C GLN A 330 2.92 -6.35 6.31
N ILE A 331 3.85 -7.07 5.68
CA ILE A 331 4.77 -7.99 6.38
C ILE A 331 5.68 -7.22 7.35
N ASN A 332 6.18 -6.06 6.94
CA ASN A 332 7.10 -5.27 7.76
C ASN A 332 6.43 -4.58 8.95
N SER A 333 5.18 -4.13 8.81
CA SER A 333 4.50 -3.31 9.82
C SER A 333 3.46 -4.06 10.67
N VAL A 334 3.13 -5.31 10.33
CA VAL A 334 2.13 -6.09 11.09
C VAL A 334 2.56 -6.27 12.57
N PRO A 335 1.62 -6.14 13.53
CA PRO A 335 1.90 -6.32 14.96
C PRO A 335 2.51 -7.67 15.32
N LEU A 336 2.10 -8.74 14.63
CA LEU A 336 2.71 -10.07 14.75
C LEU A 336 2.91 -10.68 13.36
N LEU A 337 4.15 -11.03 13.04
CA LEU A 337 4.49 -11.81 11.86
C LEU A 337 4.82 -13.25 12.26
N VAL A 338 4.28 -14.21 11.51
CA VAL A 338 4.63 -15.63 11.64
C VAL A 338 5.18 -16.13 10.31
N LEU A 339 6.46 -16.52 10.32
CA LEU A 339 7.15 -17.15 9.18
C LEU A 339 7.33 -18.63 9.45
N ASP A 340 6.46 -19.45 8.85
CA ASP A 340 6.48 -20.91 9.01
C ASP A 340 7.37 -21.58 7.94
N ASP A 341 8.11 -22.61 8.36
CA ASP A 341 9.03 -23.41 7.54
C ASP A 341 10.15 -22.59 6.84
N LEU A 342 10.78 -21.67 7.57
CA LEU A 342 11.97 -20.95 7.11
C LEU A 342 13.14 -21.93 6.85
N GLY A 343 13.72 -21.86 5.65
CA GLY A 343 14.77 -22.76 5.18
C GLY A 343 14.26 -23.92 4.31
N ALA A 344 12.94 -24.03 4.08
CA ALA A 344 12.35 -25.02 3.18
C ALA A 344 12.20 -24.51 1.73
N GLU A 345 12.48 -23.23 1.49
CA GLU A 345 12.41 -22.57 0.18
C GLU A 345 13.54 -22.98 -0.77
N SER A 346 13.36 -22.72 -2.07
CA SER A 346 14.45 -22.85 -3.04
C SER A 346 15.49 -21.75 -2.81
N SER A 347 16.75 -22.15 -2.60
CA SER A 347 17.90 -21.27 -2.34
C SER A 347 18.29 -20.42 -3.56
N THR A 348 17.44 -19.44 -3.90
CA THR A 348 17.74 -18.42 -4.92
C THR A 348 18.27 -17.17 -4.24
N ALA A 349 19.25 -16.50 -4.84
CA ALA A 349 19.80 -15.24 -4.31
C ALA A 349 18.70 -14.18 -4.07
N TRP A 350 17.66 -14.18 -4.91
CA TRP A 350 16.49 -13.31 -4.74
C TRP A 350 15.69 -13.64 -3.48
N ALA A 351 15.44 -14.93 -3.20
CA ALA A 351 14.71 -15.33 -2.00
C ALA A 351 15.49 -14.95 -0.73
N GLU A 352 16.79 -15.21 -0.72
CA GLU A 352 17.68 -14.80 0.38
C GLU A 352 17.68 -13.28 0.58
N GLU A 353 17.76 -12.50 -0.50
CA GLU A 353 17.70 -11.03 -0.43
C GLU A 353 16.38 -10.55 0.19
N LYS A 354 15.24 -11.11 -0.22
CA LYS A 354 13.92 -10.66 0.26
C LYS A 354 13.66 -11.06 1.70
N LEU A 355 14.00 -12.29 2.08
CA LEU A 355 13.92 -12.73 3.48
C LEU A 355 14.85 -11.90 4.36
N TYR A 356 16.07 -11.60 3.89
CA TYR A 356 17.00 -10.74 4.62
C TYR A 356 16.43 -9.34 4.87
N GLN A 357 15.79 -8.71 3.87
CA GLN A 357 15.17 -7.40 4.03
C GLN A 357 14.06 -7.41 5.09
N ILE A 358 13.17 -8.41 5.07
CA ILE A 358 12.11 -8.57 6.08
C ILE A 358 12.70 -8.77 7.48
N ILE A 359 13.67 -9.68 7.59
CA ILE A 359 14.26 -10.07 8.87
C ILE A 359 14.99 -8.89 9.51
N VAL A 360 15.82 -8.18 8.74
CA VAL A 360 16.56 -7.02 9.26
C VAL A 360 15.60 -5.92 9.70
N HIS A 361 14.61 -5.57 8.87
CA HIS A 361 13.67 -4.50 9.20
C HIS A 361 12.95 -4.77 10.52
N ARG A 362 12.39 -5.98 10.68
CA ARG A 362 11.64 -6.35 11.89
C ARG A 362 12.54 -6.53 13.11
N HIS A 363 13.78 -6.98 12.91
CA HIS A 363 14.76 -7.13 13.99
C HIS A 363 15.17 -5.76 14.53
N GLU A 364 15.47 -4.80 13.65
CA GLU A 364 15.82 -3.42 14.02
C GLU A 364 14.64 -2.69 14.70
N ALA A 365 13.42 -2.90 14.20
CA ALA A 365 12.21 -2.34 14.78
C ALA A 365 11.71 -3.09 16.03
N ARG A 366 12.34 -4.21 16.41
CA ARG A 366 11.93 -5.11 17.51
C ARG A 366 10.46 -5.53 17.45
N LEU A 367 9.94 -5.72 16.23
CA LEU A 367 8.54 -6.09 16.03
C LEU A 367 8.34 -7.58 16.31
N PRO A 368 7.28 -7.98 17.04
CA PRO A 368 7.07 -9.37 17.41
C PRO A 368 7.01 -10.31 16.23
N THR A 369 7.84 -11.36 16.25
CA THR A 369 7.97 -12.29 15.13
C THR A 369 8.14 -13.72 15.62
N VAL A 370 7.35 -14.65 15.08
CA VAL A 370 7.49 -16.09 15.32
C VAL A 370 8.05 -16.74 14.07
N ILE A 371 9.08 -17.55 14.22
CA ILE A 371 9.72 -18.26 13.12
C ILE A 371 9.75 -19.75 13.45
N THR A 372 9.46 -20.59 12.47
CA THR A 372 9.70 -22.04 12.57
C THR A 372 10.74 -22.47 11.54
N THR A 373 11.66 -23.34 11.94
CA THR A 373 12.68 -23.87 11.03
C THR A 373 13.00 -25.34 11.35
N VAL A 374 13.50 -26.06 10.36
CA VAL A 374 14.01 -27.42 10.54
C VAL A 374 15.49 -27.42 10.96
N SER A 375 16.23 -26.37 10.61
CA SER A 375 17.66 -26.26 10.88
C SER A 375 17.95 -26.14 12.36
N THR A 376 19.04 -26.76 12.82
CA THR A 376 19.50 -26.55 14.21
C THR A 376 20.20 -25.20 14.35
N ILE A 377 20.44 -24.76 15.59
CA ILE A 377 21.15 -23.51 15.84
C ILE A 377 22.59 -23.62 15.34
N GLU A 378 23.24 -24.76 15.56
CA GLU A 378 24.61 -25.01 15.09
C GLU A 378 24.70 -24.92 13.57
N GLU A 379 23.72 -25.50 12.85
CA GLU A 379 23.64 -25.39 11.39
C GLU A 379 23.47 -23.93 10.94
N LEU A 380 22.62 -23.16 11.61
CA LEU A 380 22.43 -21.74 11.31
C LEU A 380 23.72 -20.94 11.54
N GLU A 381 24.41 -21.14 12.66
CA GLU A 381 25.70 -20.50 12.96
C GLU A 381 26.78 -20.84 11.91
N ASP A 382 26.87 -22.11 11.50
CA ASP A 382 27.85 -22.59 10.52
C ASP A 382 27.59 -22.07 9.10
N THR A 383 26.33 -21.78 8.76
CA THR A 383 25.95 -21.31 7.42
C THR A 383 26.57 -19.94 7.10
N LYS A 384 26.96 -19.15 8.12
CA LYS A 384 27.48 -17.76 7.98
C LYS A 384 26.57 -16.84 7.13
N SER A 385 25.29 -17.19 7.01
CA SER A 385 24.32 -16.38 6.30
C SER A 385 23.99 -15.13 7.11
N ARG A 386 23.77 -14.01 6.44
CA ARG A 386 23.35 -12.75 7.09
C ARG A 386 21.99 -12.86 7.77
N ILE A 387 21.16 -13.79 7.33
CA ILE A 387 19.89 -14.11 7.98
C ILE A 387 20.17 -14.83 9.30
N ALA A 388 21.02 -15.86 9.25
CA ALA A 388 21.36 -16.65 10.43
C ALA A 388 21.94 -15.79 11.54
N SER A 389 22.80 -14.82 11.23
CA SER A 389 23.38 -13.90 12.23
C SER A 389 22.33 -13.08 13.01
N ARG A 390 21.15 -12.84 12.43
CA ARG A 390 20.04 -12.16 13.12
C ARG A 390 19.17 -13.14 13.91
N LEU A 391 18.99 -14.35 13.40
CA LEU A 391 18.26 -15.40 14.11
C LEU A 391 19.00 -15.86 15.36
N VAL A 392 20.34 -15.80 15.36
CA VAL A 392 21.18 -16.15 16.51
C VAL A 392 21.46 -14.96 17.45
N ASP A 393 20.74 -13.85 17.32
CA ASP A 393 20.84 -12.75 18.29
C ASP A 393 20.01 -13.03 19.55
N GLY A 394 20.65 -13.60 20.58
CA GLY A 394 20.02 -13.94 21.85
C GLY A 394 19.54 -12.74 22.70
N LEU A 395 19.77 -11.49 22.27
CA LEU A 395 19.17 -10.30 22.91
C LEU A 395 17.76 -10.02 22.39
N VAL A 396 17.39 -10.58 21.24
CA VAL A 396 16.11 -10.32 20.55
C VAL A 396 15.32 -11.60 20.34
N VAL A 397 16.01 -12.74 20.15
CA VAL A 397 15.41 -14.01 19.77
C VAL A 397 15.52 -15.02 20.90
N ASP A 398 14.36 -15.48 21.38
CA ASP A 398 14.24 -16.61 22.30
C ASP A 398 14.15 -17.92 21.50
N TRP A 399 15.15 -18.79 21.68
CA TRP A 399 15.22 -20.09 20.98
C TRP A 399 14.55 -21.20 21.77
N LEU A 400 13.68 -21.93 21.08
CA LEU A 400 12.94 -23.06 21.62
C LEU A 400 13.18 -24.31 20.78
N PRO A 401 14.25 -25.06 21.09
CA PRO A 401 14.51 -26.34 20.43
C PRO A 401 13.48 -27.39 20.88
N ILE A 402 12.74 -27.93 19.93
CA ILE A 402 11.85 -29.06 20.12
C ILE A 402 12.55 -30.31 19.60
N ILE A 403 13.06 -31.14 20.50
CA ILE A 403 13.81 -32.36 20.15
C ILE A 403 12.90 -33.57 19.93
N ALA A 404 11.61 -33.45 20.28
CA ALA A 404 10.64 -34.52 20.23
C ALA A 404 10.50 -35.15 18.83
N PRO A 405 10.27 -36.47 18.75
CA PRO A 405 10.10 -37.18 17.49
C PRO A 405 8.80 -36.79 16.78
N ASN A 406 8.72 -37.10 15.49
CA ASN A 406 7.57 -36.77 14.64
C ASN A 406 6.28 -37.45 15.11
N TYR A 407 5.22 -36.68 15.37
CA TYR A 407 3.89 -37.21 15.72
C TYR A 407 3.32 -38.16 14.65
N ARG A 408 3.73 -38.04 13.38
CA ARG A 408 3.13 -38.72 12.22
C ARG A 408 3.77 -40.05 11.82
N ASP A 409 4.94 -40.41 12.35
CA ASP A 409 5.64 -41.67 11.99
C ASP A 409 4.92 -42.93 12.47
N GLN A 410 3.77 -42.77 13.14
CA GLN A 410 2.92 -43.84 13.64
C GLN A 410 2.02 -44.49 12.58
N ARG A 411 1.72 -43.85 11.43
CA ARG A 411 0.83 -44.47 10.42
C ARG A 411 1.48 -45.60 9.59
N ARG A 412 2.80 -45.81 9.72
CA ARG A 412 3.55 -46.82 8.93
C ARG A 412 3.97 -48.06 9.74
N ARG A 413 3.65 -48.14 11.02
CA ARG A 413 3.86 -49.34 11.85
C ARG A 413 2.51 -49.93 12.27
N LYS A 414 1.83 -50.58 11.34
CA LYS A 414 0.81 -51.59 11.63
C LYS A 414 1.10 -52.83 10.81
#